data_AF-A0A7W1S826-F1
#
_entry.id   AF-A0A7W1S826-F1
#
_cell.length_a   1.000
_cell.length_b   1.000
_cell.length_c   1.000
_cell.angle_alpha   90.00
_cell.angle_beta   90.00
_cell.angle_gamma   90.00
#
_symmetry.space_group_name_H-M   'P 1'
#
loop_
_entity.id
_entity.type
_entity.pdbx_description
1 polymer ?
#
loop_
_entity_poly.entity_id
_entity_poly.type
_entity_poly.pdbx_seq_one_letter_code
_entity_poly.pdbx_strand_id
1 'polypeptide(L)'
;MEILHYHSLEELRALSVSDLHALWELVPTDRQRAYKAAYEREVRTAGAVGSDALERQVAAELLKRYDEAALVPVGSRWARTPGRVQQAAKENTVLDAPEDEMRPTSSKPSPKVAAAVGLAALLFVGFMLTRLLGGRPSSAVQATPHASLMPTPAVSPTPTPLALEAQDEVIQGGDSGREAAYPVNLQVVTHEGADPRVWVVQRRRVAASEWRFDSDSNTASFVNGMSVRPVIGIPWSEENAAFFDAMHTGTTFLLTLNTGAVLRFEFDDKRQVRRSETSIFRQVSPGLVLLLIGETDTDGQPTSTRTLVTATYPPEQELSRDGQVLGVNVTVQEGGVGDQLQLDDNAVTLRDARLLTDQPDLPPDTQYLLLDFDVTAGANTLDTTSWRVEFMDAGGQVYTPNSAALTYTDYAALPTEIPALSSLSASVGYIVPRTLQNGRWLVTDTAGNGVLFRLSFAVPPLDLHYDGVDVRLVSVTYITGQITTRLRIYNGRAETLNFTQDDIWLALGFAPEPPGPRNPAEGLTPFDILPEQAVDLTLVWYWSGEPYASMGIGEYQFAIQLQR
;
A
#
# COMPACT_ATOMS: atom_id res chain seq x y z
N MET A 1 -35.76 -11.72 -15.76
CA MET A 1 -34.97 -11.26 -14.60
C MET A 1 -35.69 -10.04 -14.06
N GLU A 2 -36.18 -10.09 -12.82
CA GLU A 2 -36.69 -8.88 -12.18
C GLU A 2 -35.51 -7.94 -11.93
N ILE A 3 -35.61 -6.71 -12.43
CA ILE A 3 -34.57 -5.70 -12.35
C ILE A 3 -34.92 -4.80 -11.18
N LEU A 4 -33.93 -4.52 -10.31
CA LEU A 4 -34.11 -3.58 -9.21
C LEU A 4 -34.36 -2.18 -9.78
N HIS A 5 -35.57 -1.66 -9.61
CA HIS A 5 -35.93 -0.31 -10.04
C HIS A 5 -35.68 0.69 -8.91
N TYR A 6 -35.42 1.95 -9.27
CA TYR A 6 -35.41 3.02 -8.30
C TYR A 6 -36.79 3.21 -7.67
N HIS A 7 -36.82 3.30 -6.34
CA HIS A 7 -38.00 3.64 -5.56
C HIS A 7 -37.72 4.91 -4.75
N SER A 8 -38.66 5.84 -4.74
CA SER A 8 -38.57 7.01 -3.86
C SER A 8 -38.81 6.62 -2.40
N LEU A 9 -38.34 7.45 -1.46
CA LEU A 9 -38.51 7.19 -0.03
C LEU A 9 -39.99 7.25 0.39
N GLU A 10 -40.80 8.04 -0.31
CA GLU A 10 -42.25 8.09 -0.14
C GLU A 10 -42.94 6.81 -0.64
N GLU A 11 -42.51 6.29 -1.80
CA GLU A 11 -42.99 5.00 -2.32
C GLU A 11 -42.63 3.85 -1.37
N LEU A 12 -41.39 3.77 -0.90
CA LEU A 12 -40.96 2.73 0.04
C LEU A 12 -41.74 2.79 1.37
N ARG A 13 -42.13 3.98 1.83
CA ARG A 13 -42.96 4.14 3.04
C ARG A 13 -44.40 3.67 2.85
N ALA A 14 -44.91 3.67 1.61
CA ALA A 14 -46.26 3.22 1.30
C ALA A 14 -46.36 1.69 1.12
N LEU A 15 -45.22 0.99 1.01
CA LEU A 15 -45.17 -0.46 0.85
C LEU A 15 -45.36 -1.22 2.18
N SER A 16 -45.89 -2.44 2.09
CA SER A 16 -45.97 -3.33 3.25
C SER A 16 -44.59 -3.89 3.61
N VAL A 17 -44.42 -4.39 4.84
CA VAL A 17 -43.16 -5.01 5.29
C VAL A 17 -42.78 -6.21 4.41
N SER A 18 -43.77 -7.00 3.95
CA SER A 18 -43.52 -8.12 3.03
C SER A 18 -43.02 -7.65 1.67
N ASP A 19 -43.54 -6.53 1.15
CA ASP A 19 -43.11 -5.98 -0.14
C ASP A 19 -41.70 -5.38 -0.04
N LEU A 20 -41.38 -4.72 1.08
CA LEU A 20 -40.03 -4.25 1.38
C LEU A 20 -39.03 -5.39 1.49
N HIS A 21 -39.42 -6.51 2.09
CA HIS A 21 -38.59 -7.70 2.16
C HIS A 21 -38.36 -8.31 0.77
N ALA A 22 -39.40 -8.38 -0.07
CA ALA A 22 -39.24 -8.85 -1.44
C ALA A 22 -38.28 -7.97 -2.26
N LEU A 23 -38.36 -6.64 -2.12
CA LEU A 23 -37.40 -5.71 -2.74
C LEU A 23 -35.98 -5.88 -2.21
N TRP A 24 -35.84 -6.19 -0.91
CA TRP A 24 -34.54 -6.45 -0.31
C TRP A 24 -33.89 -7.73 -0.85
N GLU A 25 -34.67 -8.79 -1.06
CA GLU A 25 -34.17 -10.06 -1.63
C GLU A 25 -33.66 -9.92 -3.07
N LEU A 26 -34.13 -8.92 -3.82
CA LEU A 26 -33.60 -8.59 -5.15
C LEU A 26 -32.20 -7.94 -5.10
N VAL A 27 -31.78 -7.42 -3.95
CA VAL A 27 -30.43 -6.87 -3.75
C VAL A 27 -29.43 -8.04 -3.66
N PRO A 28 -28.29 -8.02 -4.38
CA PRO A 28 -27.27 -9.07 -4.28
C PRO A 28 -26.83 -9.31 -2.83
N THR A 29 -26.73 -10.59 -2.43
CA THR A 29 -26.44 -11.02 -1.04
C THR A 29 -25.17 -10.39 -0.43
N ASP A 30 -24.16 -10.15 -1.26
CA ASP A 30 -22.93 -9.43 -0.93
C ASP A 30 -23.17 -7.96 -0.56
N ARG A 31 -24.05 -7.27 -1.30
CA ARG A 31 -24.49 -5.90 -0.97
C ARG A 31 -25.40 -5.87 0.26
N GLN A 32 -26.30 -6.85 0.40
CA GLN A 32 -27.12 -6.98 1.60
C GLN A 32 -26.24 -7.09 2.86
N ARG A 33 -25.20 -7.93 2.82
CA ARG A 33 -24.24 -8.09 3.92
C ARG A 33 -23.49 -6.79 4.22
N ALA A 34 -23.04 -6.08 3.18
CA ALA A 34 -22.33 -4.81 3.33
C ALA A 34 -23.21 -3.72 3.96
N TYR A 35 -24.46 -3.58 3.51
CA TYR A 35 -25.42 -2.61 4.05
C TYR A 35 -25.85 -2.95 5.48
N LYS A 36 -26.04 -4.24 5.79
CA LYS A 36 -26.32 -4.69 7.17
C LYS A 36 -25.15 -4.37 8.10
N ALA A 37 -23.92 -4.66 7.70
CA ALA A 37 -22.73 -4.34 8.48
C ALA A 37 -22.50 -2.82 8.65
N ALA A 38 -22.88 -2.01 7.66
CA ALA A 38 -22.87 -0.55 7.78
C ALA A 38 -23.90 -0.06 8.81
N TYR A 39 -25.14 -0.55 8.74
CA TYR A 39 -26.20 -0.20 9.68
C TYR A 39 -25.88 -0.62 11.13
N GLU A 40 -25.45 -1.87 11.34
CA GLU A 40 -25.09 -2.39 12.69
C GLU A 40 -23.96 -1.59 13.34
N ARG A 41 -23.04 -1.05 12.52
CA ARG A 41 -21.96 -0.17 13.01
C ARG A 41 -22.48 1.17 13.49
N GLU A 42 -23.44 1.77 12.79
CA GLU A 42 -24.09 3.02 13.22
C GLU A 42 -24.85 2.82 14.52
N VAL A 43 -25.60 1.71 14.63
CA VAL A 43 -26.30 1.32 15.86
C VAL A 43 -25.32 1.14 17.03
N ARG A 44 -24.19 0.45 16.81
CA ARG A 44 -23.14 0.29 17.83
C ARG A 44 -22.48 1.61 18.23
N THR A 45 -22.17 2.47 17.26
CA THR A 45 -21.51 3.75 17.49
C THR A 45 -22.42 4.73 18.25
N ALA A 46 -23.72 4.69 17.97
CA ALA A 46 -24.72 5.48 18.69
C ALA A 46 -25.08 4.90 20.08
N GLY A 47 -24.50 3.77 20.48
CA GLY A 47 -24.83 3.09 21.73
C GLY A 47 -26.28 2.58 21.79
N ALA A 48 -26.89 2.34 20.62
CA ALA A 48 -28.31 1.98 20.50
C ALA A 48 -28.56 0.46 20.57
N VAL A 49 -27.51 -0.37 20.69
CA VAL A 49 -27.59 -1.83 20.69
C VAL A 49 -28.52 -2.33 21.79
N GLY A 50 -29.61 -3.03 21.40
CA GLY A 50 -30.55 -3.63 22.33
C GLY A 50 -31.65 -2.68 22.83
N SER A 51 -31.82 -1.52 22.20
CA SER A 51 -32.91 -0.57 22.49
C SER A 51 -33.67 -0.17 21.23
N ASP A 52 -34.85 -0.76 21.03
CA ASP A 52 -35.73 -0.51 19.87
C ASP A 52 -36.09 0.97 19.67
N ALA A 53 -36.11 1.76 20.74
CA ALA A 53 -36.40 3.19 20.67
C ALA A 53 -35.21 3.98 20.10
N LEU A 54 -33.99 3.66 20.54
CA LEU A 54 -32.77 4.30 20.06
C LEU A 54 -32.42 3.84 18.64
N GLU A 55 -32.61 2.56 18.32
CA GLU A 55 -32.42 2.03 16.96
C GLU A 55 -33.35 2.70 15.95
N ARG A 56 -34.61 2.97 16.34
CA ARG A 56 -35.55 3.77 15.52
C ARG A 56 -35.07 5.20 15.30
N GLN A 57 -34.45 5.83 16.30
CA GLN A 57 -33.90 7.18 16.17
C GLN A 57 -32.71 7.21 15.21
N VAL A 58 -31.81 6.22 15.30
CA VAL A 58 -30.68 6.06 14.38
C VAL A 58 -31.17 5.83 12.95
N ALA A 59 -32.15 4.94 12.76
CA ALA A 59 -32.73 4.69 11.44
C ALA A 59 -33.37 5.95 10.83
N ALA A 60 -34.11 6.75 11.63
CA ALA A 60 -34.70 8.00 11.17
C ALA A 60 -33.64 9.02 10.74
N GLU A 61 -32.54 9.14 11.48
CA GLU A 61 -31.42 10.02 11.15
C GLU A 61 -30.69 9.60 9.86
N LEU A 62 -30.48 8.29 9.65
CA LEU A 62 -29.89 7.78 8.41
C LEU A 62 -30.77 8.06 7.19
N LEU A 63 -32.09 7.87 7.33
CA LEU A 63 -33.04 8.20 6.26
C LEU A 63 -33.06 9.70 5.96
N LYS A 64 -32.96 10.55 7.00
CA LYS A 64 -32.87 12.01 6.83
C LYS A 64 -31.59 12.42 6.09
N ARG A 65 -30.45 11.82 6.40
CA ARG A 65 -29.17 12.08 5.70
C ARG A 65 -29.20 11.64 4.23
N TYR A 66 -29.88 10.53 3.93
CA TYR A 66 -30.12 10.12 2.55
C TYR A 66 -30.99 11.15 1.81
N ASP A 67 -32.07 11.63 2.43
CA ASP A 67 -32.98 12.60 1.84
C ASP A 67 -32.32 13.98 1.59
N GLU A 68 -31.58 14.49 2.57
CA GLU A 68 -30.96 15.83 2.51
C GLU A 68 -29.66 15.87 1.69
N ALA A 69 -28.84 14.81 1.76
CA ALA A 69 -27.48 14.82 1.23
C ALA A 69 -27.18 13.69 0.23
N ALA A 70 -28.15 12.82 -0.09
CA ALA A 70 -27.98 11.63 -0.94
C ALA A 70 -26.78 10.75 -0.51
N LEU A 71 -26.56 10.69 0.80
CA LEU A 71 -25.51 9.90 1.42
C LEU A 71 -25.93 8.43 1.42
N VAL A 72 -25.09 7.58 0.83
CA VAL A 72 -25.25 6.12 0.84
C VAL A 72 -23.99 5.46 1.39
N PRO A 73 -24.10 4.27 2.00
CA PRO A 73 -22.94 3.55 2.50
C PRO A 73 -22.12 3.00 1.31
N VAL A 74 -20.84 3.36 1.27
CA VAL A 74 -19.84 2.86 0.30
C VAL A 74 -18.65 2.32 1.08
N GLY A 75 -18.57 0.99 1.17
CA GLY A 75 -17.56 0.32 1.99
C GLY A 75 -17.70 0.67 3.47
N SER A 76 -16.70 1.36 4.03
CA SER A 76 -16.66 1.77 5.44
C SER A 76 -17.13 3.21 5.70
N ARG A 77 -17.52 3.97 4.66
CA ARG A 77 -17.86 5.39 4.76
C ARG A 77 -19.22 5.70 4.12
N TRP A 78 -19.82 6.82 4.52
CA TRP A 78 -20.97 7.40 3.82
C TRP A 78 -20.47 8.40 2.78
N ALA A 79 -20.85 8.20 1.52
CA ALA A 79 -20.44 9.06 0.42
C ALA A 79 -21.66 9.66 -0.28
N ARG A 80 -21.54 10.91 -0.73
CA ARG A 80 -22.59 11.58 -1.50
C ARG A 80 -22.61 10.99 -2.90
N THR A 81 -23.77 10.48 -3.30
CA THR A 81 -23.95 9.95 -4.65
C THR A 81 -23.85 11.07 -5.69
N PRO A 82 -23.02 10.99 -6.75
CA PRO A 82 -22.97 12.01 -7.79
C PRO A 82 -24.32 12.20 -8.50
N GLY A 83 -24.66 13.43 -8.88
CA GLY A 83 -25.95 13.76 -9.49
C GLY A 83 -26.28 12.91 -10.73
N ARG A 84 -25.28 12.61 -11.56
CA ARG A 84 -25.43 11.71 -12.73
C ARG A 84 -25.87 10.29 -12.37
N VAL A 85 -25.40 9.76 -11.25
CA VAL A 85 -25.74 8.42 -10.75
C VAL A 85 -27.14 8.42 -10.15
N GLN A 86 -27.51 9.49 -9.43
CA GLN A 86 -28.87 9.66 -8.92
C GLN A 86 -29.89 9.79 -10.06
N GLN A 87 -29.56 10.55 -11.10
CA GLN A 87 -30.40 10.73 -12.29
C GLN A 87 -30.57 9.41 -13.04
N ALA A 88 -29.47 8.70 -13.29
CA ALA A 88 -29.50 7.39 -13.95
C ALA A 88 -30.30 6.35 -13.16
N ALA A 89 -30.17 6.34 -11.83
CA ALA A 89 -30.99 5.49 -10.98
C ALA A 89 -32.49 5.84 -11.12
N LYS A 90 -32.85 7.12 -11.01
CA LYS A 90 -34.24 7.60 -11.15
C LYS A 90 -34.86 7.26 -12.50
N GLU A 91 -34.08 7.34 -13.57
CA GLU A 91 -34.51 7.05 -14.93
C GLU A 91 -34.43 5.55 -15.28
N ASN A 92 -33.94 4.71 -14.35
CA ASN A 92 -33.61 3.30 -14.57
C ASN A 92 -32.72 3.06 -15.81
N THR A 93 -31.80 4.00 -16.06
CA THR A 93 -30.87 3.96 -17.19
C THR A 93 -29.55 3.35 -16.74
N VAL A 94 -29.06 2.36 -17.49
CA VAL A 94 -27.71 1.82 -17.28
C VAL A 94 -26.69 2.86 -17.72
N LEU A 95 -25.80 3.26 -16.82
CA LEU A 95 -24.67 4.14 -17.17
C LEU A 95 -23.61 3.30 -17.92
N ASP A 96 -23.71 3.26 -19.25
CA ASP A 96 -22.56 2.92 -20.09
C ASP A 96 -21.62 4.13 -20.07
N ALA A 97 -20.50 4.02 -19.35
CA ALA A 97 -19.48 5.05 -19.38
C ALA A 97 -18.51 4.76 -20.53
N PRO A 98 -18.39 5.64 -21.55
CA PRO A 98 -17.22 5.65 -22.41
C PRO A 98 -16.03 6.18 -21.61
N GLU A 99 -14.91 5.46 -21.71
CA GLU A 99 -13.58 5.89 -21.27
C GLU A 99 -13.05 6.95 -22.23
N ASP A 100 -13.46 8.21 -22.06
CA ASP A 100 -12.67 9.40 -22.40
C ASP A 100 -13.47 10.67 -22.06
N GLU A 101 -12.76 11.75 -21.73
CA GLU A 101 -13.28 13.03 -21.22
C GLU A 101 -13.68 13.09 -19.73
N MET A 102 -12.72 12.85 -18.83
CA MET A 102 -12.60 13.73 -17.67
C MET A 102 -11.82 14.98 -18.06
N ARG A 103 -12.47 15.90 -18.77
CA ARG A 103 -12.04 17.30 -18.70
C ARG A 103 -12.43 17.83 -17.31
N PRO A 104 -11.49 18.34 -16.50
CA PRO A 104 -11.87 19.10 -15.32
C PRO A 104 -12.55 20.37 -15.83
N THR A 105 -13.89 20.42 -15.82
CA THR A 105 -14.58 21.69 -15.91
C THR A 105 -14.32 22.42 -14.61
N SER A 106 -13.24 23.20 -14.59
CA SER A 106 -13.03 24.27 -13.63
C SER A 106 -14.05 25.38 -13.93
N SER A 107 -15.35 25.09 -13.74
CA SER A 107 -16.32 26.15 -13.63
C SER A 107 -16.07 26.83 -12.30
N LYS A 108 -15.37 27.97 -12.34
CA LYS A 108 -15.32 28.94 -11.25
C LYS A 108 -16.72 29.02 -10.63
N PRO A 109 -16.86 28.91 -9.30
CA PRO A 109 -18.18 28.99 -8.69
C PRO A 109 -18.84 30.31 -9.10
N SER A 110 -20.00 30.17 -9.73
CA SER A 110 -20.89 31.29 -10.05
C SER A 110 -21.08 32.17 -8.81
N PRO A 111 -21.07 33.50 -8.94
CA PRO A 111 -21.11 34.44 -7.81
C PRO A 111 -22.35 34.29 -6.91
N LYS A 112 -23.34 33.46 -7.30
CA LYS A 112 -24.50 33.10 -6.47
C LYS A 112 -24.24 31.98 -5.45
N VAL A 113 -23.30 31.05 -5.70
CA VAL A 113 -22.96 29.96 -4.76
C VAL A 113 -21.94 30.42 -3.70
N ALA A 114 -21.01 31.29 -4.10
CA ALA A 114 -20.17 32.01 -3.14
C ALA A 114 -21.01 32.95 -2.24
N ALA A 115 -22.14 33.47 -2.74
CA ALA A 115 -23.08 34.25 -1.94
C ALA A 115 -23.86 33.40 -0.93
N ALA A 116 -24.19 32.13 -1.22
CA ALA A 116 -24.93 31.26 -0.30
C ALA A 116 -24.06 30.71 0.85
N VAL A 117 -22.83 30.29 0.54
CA VAL A 117 -21.83 29.89 1.56
C VAL A 117 -21.37 31.13 2.35
N GLY A 118 -21.26 32.27 1.68
CA GLY A 118 -21.04 33.57 2.30
C GLY A 118 -22.19 34.01 3.19
N LEU A 119 -23.46 33.75 2.85
CA LEU A 119 -24.63 34.10 3.67
C LEU A 119 -24.71 33.25 4.94
N ALA A 120 -24.37 31.96 4.87
CA ALA A 120 -24.31 31.08 6.04
C ALA A 120 -23.17 31.47 7.00
N ALA A 121 -21.99 31.81 6.48
CA ALA A 121 -20.89 32.35 7.27
C ALA A 121 -21.15 33.78 7.78
N LEU A 122 -21.85 34.62 7.01
CA LEU A 122 -22.27 35.99 7.41
C LEU A 122 -23.39 35.99 8.45
N LEU A 123 -24.26 34.98 8.48
CA LEU A 123 -25.24 34.82 9.56
C LEU A 123 -24.55 34.39 10.87
N PHE A 124 -23.50 33.57 10.76
CA PHE A 124 -22.70 33.12 11.90
C PHE A 124 -21.77 34.21 12.45
N VAL A 125 -21.19 35.04 11.58
CA VAL A 125 -20.32 36.18 11.95
C VAL A 125 -21.14 37.45 12.25
N GLY A 126 -22.31 37.63 11.61
CA GLY A 126 -23.24 38.74 11.84
C GLY A 126 -23.97 38.67 13.18
N PHE A 127 -24.10 37.47 13.76
CA PHE A 127 -24.55 37.31 15.16
C PHE A 127 -23.43 37.64 16.18
N MET A 128 -22.16 37.65 15.76
CA MET A 128 -21.02 38.09 16.59
C MET A 128 -20.64 39.57 16.40
N LEU A 129 -21.01 40.23 15.30
CA LEU A 129 -20.59 41.59 14.96
C LEU A 129 -21.69 42.67 15.05
N THR A 130 -22.84 42.37 15.67
CA THR A 130 -23.75 43.41 16.20
C THR A 130 -23.19 44.13 17.44
N ARG A 131 -21.93 43.86 17.81
CA ARG A 131 -21.09 44.75 18.63
C ARG A 131 -19.92 45.22 17.77
N LEU A 132 -19.81 46.55 17.61
CA LEU A 132 -18.81 47.34 16.88
C LEU A 132 -19.10 47.63 15.39
N LEU A 133 -19.67 48.83 15.16
CA LEU A 133 -19.32 49.86 14.16
C LEU A 133 -18.72 49.34 12.84
N GLY A 134 -19.32 49.50 11.65
CA GLY A 134 -19.81 50.74 11.05
C GLY A 134 -18.86 51.18 9.91
N GLY A 135 -19.34 51.20 8.64
CA GLY A 135 -18.70 51.92 7.52
C GLY A 135 -18.39 51.11 6.24
N ARG A 136 -19.05 51.48 5.14
CA ARG A 136 -18.86 51.08 3.72
C ARG A 136 -17.83 52.00 3.01
N PRO A 137 -17.53 51.87 1.69
CA PRO A 137 -17.18 50.71 0.83
C PRO A 137 -16.06 51.05 -0.22
N SER A 138 -15.91 50.19 -1.26
CA SER A 138 -15.43 50.46 -2.65
C SER A 138 -13.90 50.41 -2.90
N SER A 139 -13.31 49.95 -4.01
CA SER A 139 -13.75 49.66 -5.39
C SER A 139 -12.77 48.70 -6.11
N ALA A 140 -13.25 48.11 -7.21
CA ALA A 140 -12.52 47.28 -8.17
C ALA A 140 -11.85 48.09 -9.30
N VAL A 141 -10.75 47.58 -9.90
CA VAL A 141 -10.26 47.85 -11.28
C VAL A 141 -9.39 46.63 -11.69
N GLN A 142 -9.77 45.79 -12.66
CA GLN A 142 -9.64 45.87 -14.14
C GLN A 142 -8.21 45.64 -14.68
N ALA A 143 -8.15 44.72 -15.65
CA ALA A 143 -6.98 44.04 -16.20
C ALA A 143 -6.32 44.75 -17.41
N THR A 144 -5.07 44.38 -17.68
CA THR A 144 -4.45 44.43 -19.02
C THR A 144 -3.41 43.29 -19.17
N PRO A 145 -3.26 42.65 -20.35
CA PRO A 145 -2.47 41.43 -20.54
C PRO A 145 -0.98 41.72 -20.77
N HIS A 146 -0.11 40.80 -20.34
CA HIS A 146 1.34 40.85 -20.53
C HIS A 146 1.85 39.59 -21.23
N ALA A 147 2.97 39.73 -21.95
CA ALA A 147 3.62 38.74 -22.81
C ALA A 147 3.90 37.40 -22.09
N SER A 148 3.86 36.31 -22.87
CA SER A 148 4.12 34.94 -22.39
C SER A 148 5.58 34.79 -22.00
N LEU A 149 5.87 34.92 -20.71
CA LEU A 149 7.13 34.51 -20.09
C LEU A 149 7.19 32.97 -20.07
N MET A 150 8.33 32.40 -20.46
CA MET A 150 8.65 31.02 -20.08
C MET A 150 8.70 30.93 -18.54
N PRO A 151 8.24 29.81 -17.94
CA PRO A 151 8.21 29.68 -16.49
C PRO A 151 9.63 29.65 -15.92
N THR A 152 9.82 30.34 -14.80
CA THR A 152 11.01 30.23 -13.95
C THR A 152 11.16 28.79 -13.46
N PRO A 153 12.39 28.21 -13.44
CA PRO A 153 12.64 26.87 -12.89
C PRO A 153 12.07 26.72 -11.47
N ALA A 154 11.37 25.62 -11.20
CA ALA A 154 10.92 25.29 -9.86
C ALA A 154 12.00 24.43 -9.17
N VAL A 155 12.72 25.02 -8.22
CA VAL A 155 13.72 24.34 -7.40
C VAL A 155 13.04 23.81 -6.14
N SER A 156 13.12 22.50 -5.90
CA SER A 156 12.53 21.85 -4.71
C SER A 156 13.58 21.68 -3.61
N PRO A 157 13.31 22.07 -2.34
CA PRO A 157 14.27 21.97 -1.24
C PRO A 157 14.33 20.58 -0.56
N THR A 158 13.80 19.51 -1.16
CA THR A 158 13.75 18.17 -0.53
C THR A 158 14.69 17.18 -1.24
N PRO A 159 15.62 16.52 -0.52
CA PRO A 159 16.42 15.41 -1.02
C PRO A 159 15.50 14.27 -1.44
N THR A 160 15.59 13.82 -2.68
CA THR A 160 15.00 12.53 -3.07
C THR A 160 15.98 11.89 -4.04
N PRO A 161 16.95 11.10 -3.55
CA PRO A 161 17.79 10.28 -4.40
C PRO A 161 16.92 9.23 -5.10
N LEU A 162 17.22 9.04 -6.38
CA LEU A 162 16.36 8.33 -7.32
C LEU A 162 16.68 6.82 -7.37
N ALA A 163 15.83 6.01 -6.74
CA ALA A 163 15.56 4.59 -7.03
C ALA A 163 14.15 4.30 -6.46
N LEU A 164 13.07 4.06 -7.22
CA LEU A 164 12.79 3.01 -8.20
C LEU A 164 11.65 3.51 -9.11
N GLU A 165 11.58 3.03 -10.34
CA GLU A 165 10.48 3.36 -11.24
C GLU A 165 9.11 3.01 -10.65
N ALA A 166 8.19 3.98 -10.77
CA ALA A 166 6.76 3.97 -10.50
C ALA A 166 6.28 3.89 -9.03
N GLN A 167 6.34 5.03 -8.32
CA GLN A 167 5.40 5.34 -7.24
C GLN A 167 4.57 6.60 -7.54
N ASP A 168 3.28 6.34 -7.76
CA ASP A 168 2.05 7.05 -7.39
C ASP A 168 1.76 8.54 -7.67
N GLU A 169 0.47 8.74 -7.95
CA GLU A 169 -0.24 10.02 -8.02
C GLU A 169 -0.17 10.77 -6.67
N VAL A 170 -0.08 12.09 -6.78
CA VAL A 170 0.02 13.07 -5.70
C VAL A 170 -1.08 12.90 -4.65
N ILE A 171 -0.70 12.65 -3.39
CA ILE A 171 -1.56 12.76 -2.22
C ILE A 171 -1.72 14.24 -1.85
N GLN A 172 -2.95 14.74 -1.88
CA GLN A 172 -3.34 15.95 -1.15
C GLN A 172 -3.75 15.57 0.27
N GLY A 173 -2.90 15.94 1.24
CA GLY A 173 -3.30 16.31 2.61
C GLY A 173 -3.89 15.22 3.52
N GLY A 174 -3.03 14.61 4.33
CA GLY A 174 -3.37 14.16 5.69
C GLY A 174 -3.89 12.73 5.84
N ASP A 175 -3.01 11.73 5.72
CA ASP A 175 -3.07 10.47 6.47
C ASP A 175 -1.71 9.76 6.35
N SER A 176 -0.94 9.66 7.45
CA SER A 176 0.30 8.89 7.50
C SER A 176 -0.02 7.50 8.03
N GLY A 177 -0.47 6.60 7.15
CA GLY A 177 -0.78 5.22 7.53
C GLY A 177 -1.13 4.30 6.36
N ARG A 178 -0.21 3.39 6.05
CA ARG A 178 -0.34 2.16 5.23
C ARG A 178 -0.27 2.31 3.71
N GLU A 179 0.93 2.14 3.15
CA GLU A 179 1.03 1.45 1.86
C GLU A 179 0.36 0.06 1.98
N ALA A 180 -0.36 -0.38 0.94
CA ALA A 180 -0.88 -1.74 0.87
C ALA A 180 0.29 -2.74 0.74
N ALA A 181 0.30 -3.82 1.51
CA ALA A 181 1.35 -4.84 1.40
C ALA A 181 1.32 -5.50 0.00
N TYR A 182 2.48 -5.64 -0.63
CA TYR A 182 2.62 -6.24 -1.96
C TYR A 182 3.86 -7.13 -2.07
N PRO A 183 3.87 -8.13 -2.97
CA PRO A 183 5.01 -9.04 -3.12
C PRO A 183 6.23 -8.38 -3.76
N VAL A 184 7.42 -8.74 -3.26
CA VAL A 184 8.73 -8.28 -3.77
C VAL A 184 9.67 -9.43 -4.15
N ASN A 185 9.46 -10.63 -3.61
CA ASN A 185 10.26 -11.81 -3.93
C ASN A 185 9.38 -13.06 -3.93
N LEU A 186 9.60 -13.94 -4.92
CA LEU A 186 8.95 -15.24 -5.02
C LEU A 186 10.02 -16.32 -5.05
N GLN A 187 9.95 -17.26 -4.12
CA GLN A 187 10.79 -18.45 -4.09
C GLN A 187 9.93 -19.70 -4.21
N VAL A 188 10.37 -20.65 -5.03
CA VAL A 188 9.66 -21.91 -5.26
C VAL A 188 10.61 -23.08 -5.06
N VAL A 189 10.17 -24.04 -4.25
CA VAL A 189 10.89 -25.27 -3.93
C VAL A 189 10.04 -26.44 -4.41
N THR A 190 10.49 -27.17 -5.44
CA THR A 190 9.67 -28.19 -6.10
C THR A 190 9.45 -29.44 -5.24
N HIS A 191 10.46 -29.81 -4.45
CA HIS A 191 10.43 -30.88 -3.45
C HIS A 191 11.45 -30.61 -2.35
N GLU A 192 11.29 -31.27 -1.20
CA GLU A 192 12.18 -31.13 -0.06
C GLU A 192 13.63 -31.50 -0.43
N GLY A 193 14.57 -30.57 -0.19
CA GLY A 193 15.98 -30.73 -0.56
C GLY A 193 16.35 -30.26 -1.98
N ALA A 194 15.39 -29.80 -2.79
CA ALA A 194 15.69 -29.16 -4.08
C ALA A 194 16.22 -27.74 -3.91
N ASP A 195 17.12 -27.31 -4.81
CA ASP A 195 17.55 -25.92 -4.86
C ASP A 195 16.37 -25.00 -5.19
N PRO A 196 16.17 -23.91 -4.42
CA PRO A 196 15.07 -23.00 -4.66
C PRO A 196 15.28 -22.18 -5.93
N ARG A 197 14.23 -22.04 -6.74
CA ARG A 197 14.19 -21.02 -7.81
C ARG A 197 13.61 -19.72 -7.25
N VAL A 198 14.25 -18.60 -7.57
CA VAL A 198 13.91 -17.28 -7.03
C VAL A 198 13.64 -16.30 -8.17
N TRP A 199 12.61 -15.47 -8.00
CA TRP A 199 12.30 -14.34 -8.87
C TRP A 199 12.12 -13.06 -8.06
N VAL A 200 12.69 -11.97 -8.58
CA VAL A 200 12.37 -10.62 -8.11
C VAL A 200 10.98 -10.26 -8.63
N VAL A 201 10.08 -9.83 -7.74
CA VAL A 201 8.69 -9.54 -8.11
C VAL A 201 8.49 -8.04 -8.28
N GLN A 202 8.05 -7.64 -9.47
CA GLN A 202 7.74 -6.25 -9.81
C GLN A 202 6.24 -6.03 -9.92
N ARG A 203 5.75 -4.91 -9.40
CA ARG A 203 4.35 -4.51 -9.55
C ARG A 203 4.09 -4.03 -10.97
N ARG A 204 3.05 -4.57 -11.61
CA ARG A 204 2.59 -4.12 -12.92
C ARG A 204 1.10 -3.83 -12.87
N ARG A 205 0.69 -2.69 -13.44
CA ARG A 205 -0.71 -2.40 -13.71
C ARG A 205 -1.09 -3.15 -15.00
N VAL A 206 -2.13 -3.99 -14.93
CA VAL A 206 -2.63 -4.72 -16.09
C VAL A 206 -3.86 -3.97 -16.62
N ALA A 207 -3.74 -3.40 -17.83
CA ALA A 207 -4.80 -2.61 -18.47
C ALA A 207 -5.49 -3.37 -19.63
N ALA A 208 -4.95 -4.51 -20.07
CA ALA A 208 -5.47 -5.31 -21.19
C ALA A 208 -5.18 -6.81 -21.00
N SER A 209 -5.72 -7.66 -21.88
CA SER A 209 -5.53 -9.13 -21.91
C SER A 209 -4.08 -9.58 -22.09
N GLU A 210 -3.21 -8.68 -22.58
CA GLU A 210 -1.77 -8.87 -22.57
C GLU A 210 -1.14 -8.07 -21.44
N TRP A 211 -0.51 -8.81 -20.53
CA TRP A 211 0.22 -8.22 -19.42
C TRP A 211 1.46 -7.54 -20.00
N ARG A 212 1.76 -6.31 -19.57
CA ARG A 212 3.11 -5.77 -19.75
C ARG A 212 4.00 -6.42 -18.70
N PHE A 213 4.97 -7.20 -19.15
CA PHE A 213 5.90 -7.94 -18.30
C PHE A 213 7.33 -7.68 -18.77
N ASP A 214 8.28 -7.89 -17.86
CA ASP A 214 9.71 -7.88 -18.18
C ASP A 214 10.09 -9.23 -18.82
N SER A 215 10.81 -9.21 -19.95
CA SER A 215 11.25 -10.44 -20.62
C SER A 215 12.40 -11.16 -19.92
N ASP A 216 13.02 -10.57 -18.89
CA ASP A 216 14.03 -11.24 -18.09
C ASP A 216 13.44 -12.45 -17.35
N SER A 217 13.98 -13.64 -17.63
CA SER A 217 13.62 -14.93 -17.00
C SER A 217 13.66 -14.96 -15.47
N ASN A 218 14.36 -14.01 -14.82
CA ASN A 218 14.50 -13.90 -13.36
C ASN A 218 13.56 -12.86 -12.73
N THR A 219 12.76 -12.16 -13.54
CA THR A 219 11.85 -11.11 -13.08
C THR A 219 10.40 -11.55 -13.24
N ALA A 220 9.67 -11.59 -12.13
CA ALA A 220 8.26 -11.92 -12.08
C ALA A 220 7.39 -10.66 -12.05
N SER A 221 6.22 -10.70 -12.66
CA SER A 221 5.29 -9.57 -12.76
C SER A 221 4.04 -9.80 -11.92
N PHE A 222 3.91 -9.09 -10.80
CA PHE A 222 2.72 -9.12 -9.95
C PHE A 222 1.65 -8.14 -10.44
N VAL A 223 0.41 -8.62 -10.54
CA VAL A 223 -0.74 -7.79 -10.90
C VAL A 223 -1.14 -6.92 -9.72
N ASN A 224 -0.98 -5.60 -9.89
CA ASN A 224 -1.21 -4.64 -8.81
C ASN A 224 -2.65 -4.72 -8.26
N GLY A 225 -2.79 -4.66 -6.93
CA GLY A 225 -4.08 -4.70 -6.23
C GLY A 225 -4.61 -6.10 -5.88
N MET A 226 -3.91 -7.17 -6.27
CA MET A 226 -4.32 -8.56 -5.99
C MET A 226 -3.78 -9.05 -4.63
N SER A 227 -4.35 -8.59 -3.51
CA SER A 227 -3.81 -8.86 -2.17
C SER A 227 -4.31 -10.15 -1.49
N VAL A 228 -5.51 -10.64 -1.82
CA VAL A 228 -6.08 -11.87 -1.20
C VAL A 228 -5.52 -13.12 -1.88
N ARG A 229 -5.41 -13.06 -3.20
CA ARG A 229 -4.84 -14.11 -4.05
C ARG A 229 -3.87 -13.47 -5.03
N PRO A 230 -2.57 -13.33 -4.68
CA PRO A 230 -1.61 -12.73 -5.57
C PRO A 230 -1.56 -13.45 -6.92
N VAL A 231 -1.55 -12.67 -7.99
CA VAL A 231 -1.44 -13.15 -9.37
C VAL A 231 -0.10 -12.69 -9.92
N ILE A 232 0.78 -13.64 -10.22
CA ILE A 232 2.16 -13.39 -10.63
C ILE A 232 2.41 -14.06 -11.98
N GLY A 233 2.94 -13.29 -12.92
CA GLY A 233 3.37 -13.77 -14.23
C GLY A 233 4.86 -14.03 -14.27
N ILE A 234 5.24 -15.23 -14.69
CA ILE A 234 6.63 -15.63 -14.92
C ILE A 234 6.88 -15.62 -16.44
N PRO A 235 7.87 -14.87 -16.93
CA PRO A 235 8.19 -14.83 -18.35
C PRO A 235 8.64 -16.20 -18.85
N TRP A 236 8.22 -16.53 -20.07
CA TRP A 236 8.54 -17.79 -20.70
C TRP A 236 10.03 -17.82 -21.06
N SER A 237 10.66 -18.91 -20.68
CA SER A 237 11.95 -19.39 -21.15
C SER A 237 11.90 -20.91 -21.11
N GLU A 238 12.77 -21.60 -21.85
CA GLU A 238 12.85 -23.07 -21.79
C GLU A 238 13.07 -23.56 -20.34
N GLU A 239 13.87 -22.83 -19.57
CA GLU A 239 14.12 -23.10 -18.14
C GLU A 239 12.86 -22.94 -17.29
N ASN A 240 12.15 -21.82 -17.41
CA ASN A 240 10.94 -21.56 -16.63
C ASN A 240 9.81 -22.52 -17.02
N ALA A 241 9.70 -22.89 -18.31
CA ALA A 241 8.74 -23.89 -18.77
C ALA A 241 9.03 -25.27 -18.15
N ALA A 242 10.28 -25.74 -18.21
CA ALA A 242 10.69 -26.98 -17.57
C ALA A 242 10.47 -26.96 -16.04
N PHE A 243 10.69 -25.81 -15.40
CA PHE A 243 10.45 -25.64 -13.97
C PHE A 243 8.95 -25.70 -13.63
N PHE A 244 8.07 -25.09 -14.43
CA PHE A 244 6.61 -25.24 -14.29
C PHE A 244 6.17 -26.70 -14.49
N ASP A 245 6.80 -27.44 -15.41
CA ASP A 245 6.52 -28.86 -15.62
C ASP A 245 6.91 -29.71 -14.41
N ALA A 246 7.98 -29.35 -13.69
CA ALA A 246 8.41 -30.01 -12.48
C ALA A 246 7.54 -29.71 -11.23
N MET A 247 6.71 -28.67 -11.25
CA MET A 247 5.82 -28.35 -10.12
C MET A 247 4.69 -29.39 -9.99
N HIS A 248 4.53 -29.94 -8.79
CA HIS A 248 3.51 -30.92 -8.44
C HIS A 248 3.20 -30.87 -6.93
N THR A 249 2.33 -31.77 -6.44
CA THR A 249 2.05 -31.92 -5.00
C THR A 249 3.36 -32.09 -4.21
N GLY A 250 3.55 -31.27 -3.17
CA GLY A 250 4.81 -31.17 -2.43
C GLY A 250 5.67 -29.95 -2.80
N THR A 251 5.36 -29.26 -3.90
CA THR A 251 5.95 -27.95 -4.21
C THR A 251 5.46 -26.89 -3.22
N THR A 252 6.40 -26.13 -2.67
CA THR A 252 6.15 -25.05 -1.72
C THR A 252 6.54 -23.71 -2.33
N PHE A 253 5.72 -22.68 -2.11
CA PHE A 253 5.92 -21.33 -2.59
C PHE A 253 6.10 -20.39 -1.40
N LEU A 254 7.15 -19.58 -1.40
CA LEU A 254 7.43 -18.58 -0.38
C LEU A 254 7.36 -17.20 -1.04
N LEU A 255 6.46 -16.35 -0.57
CA LEU A 255 6.21 -15.02 -1.12
C LEU A 255 6.56 -13.96 -0.09
N THR A 256 7.66 -13.25 -0.31
CA THR A 256 8.08 -12.14 0.55
C THR A 256 7.38 -10.86 0.11
N LEU A 257 6.81 -10.12 1.05
CA LEU A 257 6.16 -8.83 0.84
C LEU A 257 7.13 -7.67 1.11
N ASN A 258 6.81 -6.48 0.61
CA ASN A 258 7.54 -5.24 0.90
C ASN A 258 7.67 -4.93 2.40
N THR A 259 6.76 -5.47 3.21
CA THR A 259 6.79 -5.36 4.67
C THR A 259 7.75 -6.34 5.34
N GLY A 260 8.46 -7.19 4.58
CA GLY A 260 9.31 -8.26 5.09
C GLY A 260 8.56 -9.54 5.50
N ALA A 261 7.23 -9.53 5.48
CA ALA A 261 6.43 -10.73 5.78
C ALA A 261 6.60 -11.78 4.69
N VAL A 262 6.72 -13.06 5.07
CA VAL A 262 6.82 -14.18 4.12
C VAL A 262 5.57 -15.03 4.23
N LEU A 263 4.84 -15.16 3.13
CA LEU A 263 3.65 -16.02 3.03
C LEU A 263 4.05 -17.35 2.41
N ARG A 264 3.65 -18.47 3.03
CA ARG A 264 3.90 -19.81 2.49
C ARG A 264 2.63 -20.37 1.86
N PHE A 265 2.73 -20.85 0.62
CA PHE A 265 1.65 -21.52 -0.09
C PHE A 265 2.07 -22.93 -0.49
N GLU A 266 1.08 -23.79 -0.67
CA GLU A 266 1.27 -25.18 -1.06
C GLU A 266 0.58 -25.44 -2.39
N PHE A 267 1.22 -26.25 -3.24
CA PHE A 267 0.69 -26.59 -4.56
C PHE A 267 -0.72 -27.17 -4.47
N ASP A 268 -1.60 -26.69 -5.34
CA ASP A 268 -3.00 -27.11 -5.43
C ASP A 268 -3.27 -27.78 -6.79
N ASP A 269 -3.18 -27.01 -7.89
CA ASP A 269 -3.47 -27.50 -9.23
C ASP A 269 -2.53 -26.89 -10.29
N LYS A 270 -2.36 -27.61 -11.40
CA LYS A 270 -1.67 -27.15 -12.60
C LYS A 270 -2.47 -27.49 -13.85
N ARG A 271 -2.82 -26.47 -14.64
CA ARG A 271 -3.65 -26.64 -15.85
C ARG A 271 -3.31 -25.63 -16.94
N GLN A 272 -3.72 -25.91 -18.16
CA GLN A 272 -3.68 -24.95 -19.27
C GLN A 272 -4.93 -24.07 -19.23
N VAL A 273 -4.75 -22.75 -19.38
CA VAL A 273 -5.83 -21.77 -19.43
C VAL A 273 -5.78 -20.94 -20.70
N ARG A 274 -6.93 -20.46 -21.16
CA ARG A 274 -6.99 -19.54 -22.30
C ARG A 274 -6.49 -18.17 -21.88
N ARG A 275 -5.85 -17.43 -22.80
CA ARG A 275 -5.43 -16.03 -22.52
C ARG A 275 -6.57 -15.08 -22.18
N SER A 276 -7.80 -15.41 -22.58
CA SER A 276 -9.02 -14.67 -22.26
C SER A 276 -9.68 -15.06 -20.93
N GLU A 277 -9.15 -16.05 -20.21
CA GLU A 277 -9.73 -16.51 -18.95
C GLU A 277 -9.45 -15.50 -17.82
N THR A 278 -10.51 -14.84 -17.33
CA THR A 278 -10.41 -13.81 -16.27
C THR A 278 -10.74 -14.32 -14.88
N SER A 279 -11.19 -15.58 -14.76
CA SER A 279 -11.55 -16.22 -13.47
C SER A 279 -10.38 -16.25 -12.49
N ILE A 280 -9.14 -16.30 -13.00
CA ILE A 280 -7.88 -16.30 -12.23
C ILE A 280 -7.65 -15.04 -11.40
N PHE A 281 -8.29 -13.92 -11.76
CA PHE A 281 -8.16 -12.64 -11.03
C PHE A 281 -9.15 -12.49 -9.87
N ARG A 282 -10.07 -13.45 -9.67
CA ARG A 282 -11.07 -13.39 -8.60
C ARG A 282 -10.41 -13.48 -7.23
N GLN A 283 -10.60 -12.45 -6.40
CA GLN A 283 -10.06 -12.34 -5.04
C GLN A 283 -11.03 -12.92 -3.99
N VAL A 284 -11.52 -14.15 -4.20
CA VAL A 284 -12.61 -14.75 -3.39
C VAL A 284 -12.13 -15.70 -2.29
N SER A 285 -10.90 -16.22 -2.40
CA SER A 285 -10.29 -17.08 -1.38
C SER A 285 -8.77 -16.90 -1.37
N PRO A 286 -8.13 -17.00 -0.20
CA PRO A 286 -6.68 -16.96 -0.07
C PRO A 286 -5.99 -17.99 -0.97
N GLY A 287 -4.88 -17.61 -1.57
CA GLY A 287 -4.09 -18.50 -2.42
C GLY A 287 -3.06 -17.74 -3.23
N LEU A 288 -2.37 -18.43 -4.12
CA LEU A 288 -1.40 -17.85 -5.05
C LEU A 288 -1.68 -18.39 -6.45
N VAL A 289 -1.49 -17.53 -7.44
CA VAL A 289 -1.65 -17.86 -8.86
C VAL A 289 -0.36 -17.50 -9.57
N LEU A 290 0.26 -18.48 -10.21
CA LEU A 290 1.41 -18.30 -11.11
C LEU A 290 0.98 -18.60 -12.55
N LEU A 291 1.31 -17.70 -13.48
CA LEU A 291 1.10 -17.92 -14.91
C LEU A 291 2.42 -17.84 -15.65
N LEU A 292 2.66 -18.81 -16.54
CA LEU A 292 3.71 -18.68 -17.54
C LEU A 292 3.21 -17.76 -18.67
N ILE A 293 3.91 -16.66 -18.91
CA ILE A 293 3.50 -15.59 -19.83
C ILE A 293 4.57 -15.32 -20.88
N GLY A 294 4.20 -14.79 -22.03
CA GLY A 294 5.17 -14.44 -23.09
C GLY A 294 5.57 -15.58 -24.03
N GLU A 295 4.98 -16.76 -23.88
CA GLU A 295 5.19 -17.85 -24.85
C GLU A 295 4.64 -17.48 -26.22
N THR A 296 5.42 -17.76 -27.27
CA THR A 296 5.06 -17.56 -28.67
C THR A 296 5.10 -18.87 -29.45
N ASP A 297 4.26 -18.99 -30.48
CA ASP A 297 4.27 -20.10 -31.43
C ASP A 297 5.40 -19.98 -32.47
N THR A 298 5.44 -20.91 -33.42
CA THR A 298 6.45 -20.98 -34.48
C THR A 298 6.44 -19.78 -35.42
N ASP A 299 5.34 -19.02 -35.46
CA ASP A 299 5.17 -17.82 -36.28
C ASP A 299 5.48 -16.54 -35.47
N GLY A 300 5.95 -16.68 -34.23
CA GLY A 300 6.27 -15.57 -33.33
C GLY A 300 5.05 -14.90 -32.69
N GLN A 301 3.87 -15.52 -32.80
CA GLN A 301 2.63 -14.99 -32.24
C GLN A 301 2.36 -15.57 -30.84
N PRO A 302 1.70 -14.82 -29.94
CA PRO A 302 1.39 -15.34 -28.61
C PRO A 302 0.54 -16.62 -28.68
N THR A 303 0.94 -17.66 -27.94
CA THR A 303 0.20 -18.94 -27.89
C THR A 303 -1.25 -18.78 -27.43
N SER A 304 -2.17 -19.66 -27.85
CA SER A 304 -3.59 -19.52 -27.44
C SER A 304 -3.87 -19.79 -25.95
N THR A 305 -2.96 -20.51 -25.28
CA THR A 305 -3.07 -20.92 -23.87
C THR A 305 -1.85 -20.51 -23.07
N ARG A 306 -1.94 -20.65 -21.74
CA ARG A 306 -0.85 -20.44 -20.78
C ARG A 306 -0.91 -21.51 -19.71
N THR A 307 0.24 -21.93 -19.21
CA THR A 307 0.31 -22.79 -18.03
C THR A 307 -0.02 -21.98 -16.77
N LEU A 308 -1.03 -22.42 -16.04
CA LEU A 308 -1.47 -21.89 -14.76
C LEU A 308 -1.08 -22.88 -13.66
N VAL A 309 -0.49 -22.37 -12.59
CA VAL A 309 -0.33 -23.07 -11.32
C VAL A 309 -1.09 -22.30 -10.24
N THR A 310 -1.91 -23.01 -9.47
CA THR A 310 -2.55 -22.48 -8.27
C THR A 310 -1.92 -23.09 -7.03
N ALA A 311 -1.90 -22.30 -5.96
CA ALA A 311 -1.46 -22.75 -4.66
C ALA A 311 -2.43 -22.25 -3.59
N THR A 312 -2.67 -23.07 -2.57
CA THR A 312 -3.51 -22.72 -1.44
C THR A 312 -2.69 -22.12 -0.32
N TYR A 313 -3.32 -21.23 0.43
CA TYR A 313 -2.77 -20.69 1.66
C TYR A 313 -3.28 -21.53 2.85
N PRO A 314 -2.41 -22.29 3.55
CA PRO A 314 -2.83 -23.12 4.68
C PRO A 314 -3.38 -22.26 5.82
N PRO A 315 -4.64 -22.47 6.28
CA PRO A 315 -5.24 -21.71 7.38
C PRO A 315 -4.46 -21.84 8.70
N GLU A 316 -3.71 -22.93 8.86
CA GLU A 316 -2.80 -23.18 9.98
C GLU A 316 -1.77 -22.06 10.17
N GLN A 317 -1.43 -21.32 9.10
CA GLN A 317 -0.56 -20.16 9.19
C GLN A 317 -1.24 -18.94 9.84
N GLU A 318 -2.55 -18.74 9.66
CA GLU A 318 -3.30 -17.73 10.42
C GLU A 318 -3.50 -18.16 11.87
N LEU A 319 -3.63 -19.46 12.13
CA LEU A 319 -3.65 -20.01 13.49
C LEU A 319 -2.32 -19.76 14.22
N SER A 320 -1.19 -19.83 13.52
CA SER A 320 0.11 -19.39 14.07
C SER A 320 0.22 -17.86 14.22
N ARG A 321 -0.37 -17.09 13.30
CA ARG A 321 -0.31 -15.61 13.26
C ARG A 321 -1.19 -14.92 14.31
N ASP A 322 -2.36 -15.49 14.62
CA ASP A 322 -3.27 -15.03 15.68
C ASP A 322 -2.91 -15.60 17.06
N GLY A 323 -1.77 -16.31 17.19
CA GLY A 323 -1.34 -16.92 18.45
C GLY A 323 -2.21 -18.10 18.88
N GLN A 324 -3.02 -18.65 17.98
CA GLN A 324 -3.84 -19.83 18.19
C GLN A 324 -3.10 -21.10 17.76
N VAL A 325 -1.90 -21.29 18.30
CA VAL A 325 -1.18 -22.57 18.17
C VAL A 325 -1.85 -23.59 19.09
N LEU A 326 -2.54 -24.57 18.47
CA LEU A 326 -2.83 -25.91 18.98
C LEU A 326 -3.47 -26.00 20.38
N GLY A 327 -4.80 -26.08 20.41
CA GLY A 327 -5.49 -27.02 21.31
C GLY A 327 -5.60 -26.66 22.78
N VAL A 328 -5.35 -25.42 23.20
CA VAL A 328 -5.67 -24.94 24.54
C VAL A 328 -6.40 -23.60 24.42
N ASN A 329 -7.59 -23.49 25.02
CA ASN A 329 -8.29 -22.21 25.17
C ASN A 329 -7.49 -21.35 26.14
N VAL A 330 -6.44 -20.68 25.66
CA VAL A 330 -5.60 -19.86 26.53
C VAL A 330 -6.23 -18.49 26.71
N THR A 331 -6.57 -18.14 27.94
CA THR A 331 -6.90 -16.74 28.30
C THR A 331 -5.61 -15.95 28.39
N VAL A 332 -5.40 -15.03 27.43
CA VAL A 332 -4.18 -14.23 27.34
C VAL A 332 -4.44 -12.79 27.76
N GLN A 333 -3.67 -12.28 28.71
CA GLN A 333 -3.60 -10.84 28.99
C GLN A 333 -2.52 -10.18 28.13
N GLU A 334 -2.77 -8.97 27.63
CA GLU A 334 -1.83 -8.24 26.78
C GLU A 334 -1.32 -6.95 27.42
N GLY A 335 -0.02 -6.68 27.28
CA GLY A 335 0.65 -5.48 27.78
C GLY A 335 1.88 -5.09 26.96
N GLY A 336 2.60 -4.08 27.42
CA GLY A 336 3.89 -3.64 26.89
C GLY A 336 5.01 -3.72 27.94
N VAL A 337 6.19 -3.24 27.57
CA VAL A 337 7.31 -3.10 28.52
C VAL A 337 6.89 -2.18 29.67
N GLY A 338 7.10 -2.63 30.91
CA GLY A 338 6.73 -1.96 32.15
C GLY A 338 5.38 -2.38 32.72
N ASP A 339 4.52 -3.06 31.96
CA ASP A 339 3.23 -3.55 32.45
C ASP A 339 3.41 -4.83 33.26
N GLN A 340 2.61 -4.99 34.32
CA GLN A 340 2.51 -6.23 35.09
C GLN A 340 1.23 -6.98 34.67
N LEU A 341 1.40 -8.20 34.17
CA LEU A 341 0.32 -9.05 33.69
C LEU A 341 0.15 -10.27 34.61
N GLN A 342 -1.10 -10.68 34.84
CA GLN A 342 -1.42 -11.81 35.72
C GLN A 342 -1.44 -13.12 34.93
N LEU A 343 -0.75 -14.12 35.48
CA LEU A 343 -0.69 -15.50 35.02
C LEU A 343 -1.14 -16.41 36.16
N ASP A 344 -2.44 -16.72 36.16
CA ASP A 344 -3.15 -17.35 37.29
C ASP A 344 -3.04 -16.55 38.60
N ASP A 345 -2.44 -17.12 39.66
CA ASP A 345 -2.17 -16.46 40.93
C ASP A 345 -0.78 -15.76 40.98
N ASN A 346 -0.06 -15.77 39.87
CA ASN A 346 1.28 -15.22 39.71
C ASN A 346 1.25 -14.00 38.78
N ALA A 347 2.32 -13.23 38.76
CA ALA A 347 2.44 -12.10 37.84
C ALA A 347 3.79 -12.08 37.13
N VAL A 348 3.77 -11.64 35.88
CA VAL A 348 4.97 -11.41 35.07
C VAL A 348 5.02 -9.93 34.71
N THR A 349 6.19 -9.31 34.84
CA THR A 349 6.44 -7.92 34.44
C THR A 349 7.63 -7.89 33.52
N LEU A 350 7.44 -7.45 32.27
CA LEU A 350 8.57 -7.24 31.36
C LEU A 350 9.25 -5.90 31.68
N ARG A 351 10.52 -5.92 32.08
CA ARG A 351 11.27 -4.71 32.48
C ARG A 351 11.96 -4.02 31.31
N ASP A 352 12.65 -4.80 30.50
CA ASP A 352 13.45 -4.29 29.39
C ASP A 352 13.45 -5.26 28.21
N ALA A 353 13.62 -4.70 27.02
CA ALA A 353 13.75 -5.43 25.78
C ALA A 353 14.78 -4.74 24.89
N ARG A 354 15.89 -5.41 24.61
CA ARG A 354 17.01 -4.84 23.85
C ARG A 354 17.50 -5.76 22.74
N LEU A 355 17.97 -5.15 21.66
CA LEU A 355 18.63 -5.84 20.56
C LEU A 355 20.15 -5.68 20.69
N LEU A 356 20.88 -6.76 20.47
CA LEU A 356 22.34 -6.77 20.49
C LEU A 356 22.89 -7.37 19.18
N THR A 357 23.58 -6.56 18.40
CA THR A 357 24.19 -6.94 17.11
C THR A 357 25.68 -7.27 17.27
N ASP A 358 26.28 -7.76 16.18
CA ASP A 358 27.74 -7.86 15.99
C ASP A 358 28.50 -8.70 17.03
N GLN A 359 27.83 -9.72 17.58
CA GLN A 359 28.49 -10.69 18.44
C GLN A 359 29.26 -11.73 17.62
N PRO A 360 30.45 -12.16 18.08
CA PRO A 360 31.33 -13.06 17.32
C PRO A 360 30.78 -14.47 17.14
N ASP A 361 29.79 -14.85 17.95
CA ASP A 361 29.11 -16.14 17.98
C ASP A 361 27.80 -16.15 17.15
N LEU A 362 27.39 -15.00 16.60
CA LEU A 362 26.18 -14.88 15.79
C LEU A 362 26.46 -15.08 14.29
N PRO A 363 25.60 -15.83 13.57
CA PRO A 363 25.60 -15.84 12.12
C PRO A 363 25.44 -14.44 11.51
N PRO A 364 25.95 -14.22 10.28
CA PRO A 364 25.61 -13.04 9.49
C PRO A 364 24.09 -12.86 9.43
N ASP A 365 23.63 -11.60 9.42
CA ASP A 365 22.19 -11.24 9.34
C ASP A 365 21.31 -11.61 10.55
N THR A 366 21.92 -12.08 11.64
CA THR A 366 21.22 -12.31 12.92
C THR A 366 21.68 -11.35 14.02
N GLN A 367 20.84 -11.20 15.04
CA GLN A 367 21.08 -10.42 16.25
C GLN A 367 20.46 -11.14 17.46
N TYR A 368 20.91 -10.81 18.67
CA TYR A 368 20.25 -11.26 19.88
C TYR A 368 19.10 -10.32 20.24
N LEU A 369 17.96 -10.90 20.61
CA LEU A 369 16.90 -10.22 21.36
C LEU A 369 17.02 -10.65 22.82
N LEU A 370 17.19 -9.70 23.72
CA LEU A 370 17.39 -9.93 25.15
C LEU A 370 16.23 -9.28 25.91
N LEU A 371 15.58 -10.07 26.77
CA LEU A 371 14.45 -9.63 27.58
C LEU A 371 14.75 -9.85 29.05
N ASP A 372 14.54 -8.80 29.86
CA ASP A 372 14.65 -8.86 31.31
C ASP A 372 13.25 -8.71 31.91
N PHE A 373 12.89 -9.59 32.85
CA PHE A 373 11.54 -9.64 33.41
C PHE A 373 11.54 -10.06 34.87
N ASP A 374 10.47 -9.72 35.58
CA ASP A 374 10.19 -10.23 36.92
C ASP A 374 9.09 -11.26 36.89
N VAL A 375 9.20 -12.25 37.77
CA VAL A 375 8.13 -13.17 38.12
C VAL A 375 7.84 -13.04 39.60
N THR A 376 6.57 -12.79 39.94
CA THR A 376 6.07 -12.74 41.31
C THR A 376 5.19 -13.95 41.57
N ALA A 377 5.61 -14.80 42.50
CA ALA A 377 4.87 -16.00 42.90
C ALA A 377 3.72 -15.66 43.85
N GLY A 378 2.60 -16.35 43.65
CA GLY A 378 1.39 -16.24 44.46
C GLY A 378 1.54 -16.89 45.85
N ALA A 379 0.43 -17.41 46.38
CA ALA A 379 0.40 -17.98 47.73
C ALA A 379 1.13 -19.32 47.86
N ASN A 380 1.43 -19.98 46.73
CA ASN A 380 2.11 -21.26 46.66
C ASN A 380 3.47 -21.13 45.97
N THR A 381 4.34 -22.12 46.19
CA THR A 381 5.58 -22.24 45.40
C THR A 381 5.21 -22.42 43.93
N LEU A 382 5.83 -21.63 43.07
CA LEU A 382 5.58 -21.63 41.64
C LEU A 382 6.56 -22.55 40.92
N ASP A 383 6.04 -23.56 40.22
CA ASP A 383 6.79 -24.42 39.31
C ASP A 383 6.76 -23.84 37.89
N THR A 384 7.92 -23.42 37.39
CA THR A 384 8.09 -22.83 36.07
C THR A 384 8.60 -23.83 35.04
N THR A 385 8.86 -25.09 35.43
CA THR A 385 9.45 -26.15 34.56
C THR A 385 8.63 -26.37 33.30
N SER A 386 7.33 -26.17 33.41
CA SER A 386 6.36 -26.41 32.34
C SER A 386 5.93 -25.15 31.60
N TRP A 387 6.50 -24.00 31.95
CA TRP A 387 6.22 -22.74 31.27
C TRP A 387 6.84 -22.74 29.88
N ARG A 388 6.08 -22.23 28.90
CA ARG A 388 6.61 -21.93 27.56
C ARG A 388 6.84 -20.45 27.46
N VAL A 389 8.03 -20.08 27.01
CA VAL A 389 8.50 -18.70 26.93
C VAL A 389 9.00 -18.45 25.51
N GLU A 390 8.12 -17.96 24.66
CA GLU A 390 8.30 -17.90 23.21
C GLU A 390 8.29 -16.45 22.73
N PHE A 391 9.10 -16.14 21.72
CA PHE A 391 9.00 -14.86 21.03
C PHE A 391 8.44 -15.10 19.62
N MET A 392 7.54 -14.25 19.18
CA MET A 392 6.93 -14.31 17.86
C MET A 392 7.13 -12.97 17.14
N ASP A 393 7.72 -12.99 15.95
CA ASP A 393 7.86 -11.78 15.15
C ASP A 393 6.55 -11.41 14.41
N ALA A 394 6.53 -10.27 13.73
CA ALA A 394 5.37 -9.83 12.95
C ALA A 394 5.06 -10.73 11.73
N GLY A 395 5.99 -11.60 11.33
CA GLY A 395 5.79 -12.62 10.31
C GLY A 395 5.12 -13.89 10.85
N GLY A 396 4.96 -14.00 12.18
CA GLY A 396 4.42 -15.20 12.83
C GLY A 396 5.48 -16.28 13.07
N GLN A 397 6.75 -16.00 12.83
CA GLN A 397 7.82 -16.95 13.15
C GLN A 397 8.02 -16.98 14.66
N VAL A 398 8.02 -18.20 15.21
CA VAL A 398 8.24 -18.45 16.64
C VAL A 398 9.72 -18.76 16.88
N TYR A 399 10.28 -18.13 17.90
CA TYR A 399 11.64 -18.27 18.36
C TYR A 399 11.64 -18.84 19.78
N THR A 400 12.46 -19.85 20.01
CA THR A 400 12.63 -20.49 21.31
C THR A 400 13.84 -19.90 22.06
N PRO A 401 13.85 -19.94 23.41
CA PRO A 401 14.97 -19.45 24.20
C PRO A 401 16.31 -20.03 23.77
N ASN A 402 17.31 -19.17 23.71
CA ASN A 402 18.68 -19.53 23.37
C ASN A 402 19.61 -19.26 24.56
N SER A 403 20.33 -20.29 25.00
CA SER A 403 21.21 -20.19 26.16
C SER A 403 22.49 -19.37 25.92
N ALA A 404 22.96 -19.24 24.67
CA ALA A 404 24.13 -18.41 24.38
C ALA A 404 23.83 -16.92 24.58
N ALA A 405 22.60 -16.50 24.23
CA ALA A 405 22.12 -15.14 24.43
C ALA A 405 22.13 -14.69 25.90
N LEU A 406 21.93 -15.62 26.84
CA LEU A 406 21.97 -15.35 28.29
C LEU A 406 23.34 -14.89 28.81
N THR A 407 24.41 -15.09 28.04
CA THR A 407 25.75 -14.56 28.40
C THR A 407 25.77 -13.03 28.37
N TYR A 408 24.81 -12.42 27.69
CA TYR A 408 24.71 -10.97 27.45
C TYR A 408 23.54 -10.32 28.20
N THR A 409 22.87 -11.04 29.09
CA THR A 409 21.73 -10.55 29.89
C THR A 409 22.15 -10.10 31.29
N ASP A 410 21.30 -9.30 31.94
CA ASP A 410 21.61 -8.74 33.27
C ASP A 410 21.25 -9.71 34.41
N TYR A 411 20.36 -10.68 34.14
CA TYR A 411 19.95 -11.72 35.08
C TYR A 411 20.17 -13.13 34.51
N ALA A 412 20.09 -14.12 35.39
CA ALA A 412 20.14 -15.53 35.02
C ALA A 412 18.81 -16.01 34.40
N ALA A 413 18.83 -17.19 33.78
CA ALA A 413 17.61 -17.87 33.36
C ALA A 413 16.63 -18.07 34.53
N LEU A 414 15.34 -18.12 34.21
CA LEU A 414 14.29 -18.41 35.17
C LEU A 414 14.53 -19.78 35.84
N PRO A 415 14.62 -19.85 37.18
CA PRO A 415 14.76 -21.12 37.89
C PRO A 415 13.43 -21.89 37.86
N THR A 416 13.52 -23.21 38.00
CA THR A 416 12.37 -24.13 37.93
C THR A 416 11.39 -23.98 39.09
N GLU A 417 11.82 -23.43 40.23
CA GLU A 417 10.98 -23.19 41.39
C GLU A 417 11.19 -21.78 41.93
N ILE A 418 10.09 -21.09 42.24
CA ILE A 418 10.10 -19.78 42.90
C ILE A 418 9.29 -19.90 44.20
N PRO A 419 9.87 -19.58 45.37
CA PRO A 419 9.16 -19.66 46.66
C PRO A 419 7.88 -18.83 46.68
N ALA A 420 6.87 -19.30 47.41
CA ALA A 420 5.62 -18.56 47.62
C ALA A 420 5.87 -17.12 48.11
N LEU A 421 5.05 -16.18 47.63
CA LEU A 421 5.06 -14.76 48.01
C LEU A 421 6.41 -14.07 47.78
N SER A 422 7.19 -14.56 46.83
CA SER A 422 8.48 -13.97 46.46
C SER A 422 8.45 -13.41 45.04
N SER A 423 9.41 -12.52 44.75
CA SER A 423 9.59 -11.93 43.42
C SER A 423 11.04 -12.12 43.00
N LEU A 424 11.25 -12.50 41.75
CA LEU A 424 12.56 -12.81 41.18
C LEU A 424 12.70 -12.16 39.80
N SER A 425 13.85 -11.53 39.56
CA SER A 425 14.24 -11.07 38.22
C SER A 425 14.98 -12.17 37.46
N ALA A 426 14.61 -12.36 36.20
CA ALA A 426 15.19 -13.32 35.28
C ALA A 426 15.35 -12.72 33.89
N SER A 427 16.15 -13.37 33.06
CA SER A 427 16.34 -12.99 31.66
C SER A 427 16.09 -14.16 30.72
N VAL A 428 15.69 -13.82 29.50
CA VAL A 428 15.60 -14.76 28.38
C VAL A 428 16.15 -14.09 27.12
N GLY A 429 16.83 -14.87 26.29
CA GLY A 429 17.37 -14.38 25.03
C GLY A 429 16.99 -15.24 23.84
N TYR A 430 16.93 -14.64 22.66
CA TYR A 430 16.56 -15.27 21.39
C TYR A 430 17.54 -14.85 20.30
N ILE A 431 17.72 -15.70 19.28
CA ILE A 431 18.42 -15.33 18.04
C ILE A 431 17.35 -14.98 17.01
N VAL A 432 17.38 -13.74 16.53
CA VAL A 432 16.37 -13.18 15.62
C VAL A 432 17.05 -12.50 14.42
N PRO A 433 16.35 -12.27 13.30
CA PRO A 433 16.91 -11.53 12.17
C PRO A 433 17.32 -10.09 12.54
N ARG A 434 18.37 -9.56 11.90
CA ARG A 434 18.77 -8.14 12.03
C ARG A 434 17.70 -7.15 11.59
N THR A 435 16.75 -7.61 10.79
CA THR A 435 15.62 -6.83 10.29
C THR A 435 14.43 -6.78 11.26
N LEU A 436 14.52 -7.40 12.45
CA LEU A 436 13.43 -7.40 13.44
C LEU A 436 13.08 -5.98 13.89
N GLN A 437 11.84 -5.55 13.66
CA GLN A 437 11.33 -4.24 14.08
C GLN A 437 10.34 -4.32 15.23
N ASN A 438 9.59 -5.42 15.34
CA ASN A 438 8.55 -5.60 16.34
C ASN A 438 8.24 -7.10 16.51
N GLY A 439 7.54 -7.42 17.59
CA GLY A 439 7.07 -8.77 17.87
C GLY A 439 6.30 -8.87 19.17
N ARG A 440 6.03 -10.09 19.59
CA ARG A 440 5.27 -10.44 20.79
C ARG A 440 6.04 -11.46 21.59
N TRP A 441 6.19 -11.22 22.88
CA TRP A 441 6.75 -12.19 23.81
C TRP A 441 5.61 -12.85 24.59
N LEU A 442 5.52 -14.17 24.54
CA LEU A 442 4.44 -14.96 25.10
C LEU A 442 4.99 -15.86 26.22
N VAL A 443 4.34 -15.81 27.37
CA VAL A 443 4.56 -16.75 28.48
C VAL A 443 3.27 -17.50 28.73
N THR A 444 3.30 -18.83 28.73
CA THR A 444 2.14 -19.68 29.00
C THR A 444 2.46 -20.75 30.02
N ASP A 445 1.48 -21.07 30.87
CA ASP A 445 1.55 -22.17 31.82
C ASP A 445 0.88 -23.45 31.28
N THR A 446 0.90 -24.53 32.05
CA THR A 446 0.24 -25.80 31.69
C THR A 446 -1.26 -25.83 31.93
N ALA A 447 -1.80 -24.87 32.69
CA ALA A 447 -3.22 -24.72 32.93
C ALA A 447 -3.95 -24.00 31.77
N GLY A 448 -3.19 -23.47 30.82
CA GLY A 448 -3.71 -22.71 29.70
C GLY A 448 -3.95 -21.24 30.06
N ASN A 449 -3.20 -20.67 30.99
CA ASN A 449 -3.13 -19.21 31.15
C ASN A 449 -1.94 -18.68 30.37
N GLY A 450 -2.06 -17.45 29.87
CA GLY A 450 -0.98 -16.81 29.14
C GLY A 450 -0.90 -15.31 29.37
N VAL A 451 0.30 -14.76 29.21
CA VAL A 451 0.55 -13.33 29.19
C VAL A 451 1.39 -12.98 27.96
N LEU A 452 1.06 -11.86 27.32
CA LEU A 452 1.65 -11.43 26.06
C LEU A 452 2.13 -9.97 26.14
N PHE A 453 3.40 -9.75 25.80
CA PHE A 453 4.02 -8.44 25.77
C PHE A 453 4.35 -8.02 24.34
N ARG A 454 3.88 -6.83 23.93
CA ARG A 454 4.20 -6.25 22.62
C ARG A 454 5.54 -5.51 22.68
N LEU A 455 6.43 -5.83 21.73
CA LEU A 455 7.74 -5.20 21.57
C LEU A 455 7.79 -4.40 20.27
N SER A 456 8.43 -3.24 20.32
CA SER A 456 8.74 -2.41 19.16
C SER A 456 10.13 -1.83 19.34
N PHE A 457 10.96 -1.97 18.31
CA PHE A 457 12.33 -1.47 18.27
C PHE A 457 12.42 -0.31 17.27
N ALA A 458 13.18 0.73 17.62
CA ALA A 458 13.36 1.88 16.73
C ALA A 458 14.24 1.48 15.53
N VAL A 459 13.78 1.77 14.32
CA VAL A 459 14.57 1.57 13.10
C VAL A 459 15.55 2.73 12.98
N PRO A 460 16.88 2.50 12.89
CA PRO A 460 17.80 3.58 12.52
C PRO A 460 17.46 4.06 11.09
N PRO A 461 17.40 5.38 10.83
CA PRO A 461 17.06 5.89 9.51
C PRO A 461 18.01 5.33 8.45
N LEU A 462 17.45 4.89 7.33
CA LEU A 462 18.24 4.46 6.16
C LEU A 462 19.06 5.66 5.67
N ASP A 463 20.39 5.56 5.70
CA ASP A 463 21.29 6.55 5.11
C ASP A 463 21.54 6.16 3.64
N LEU A 464 20.66 6.63 2.76
CA LEU A 464 20.81 6.49 1.31
C LEU A 464 21.42 7.78 0.75
N HIS A 465 22.74 7.78 0.54
CA HIS A 465 23.44 8.88 -0.11
C HIS A 465 23.81 8.50 -1.56
N TYR A 466 23.46 9.35 -2.52
CA TYR A 466 23.82 9.20 -3.93
C TYR A 466 24.80 10.32 -4.31
N ASP A 467 26.08 10.01 -4.57
CA ASP A 467 27.14 11.01 -4.83
C ASP A 467 27.28 11.38 -6.32
N GLY A 468 26.16 11.54 -7.03
CA GLY A 468 26.12 11.75 -8.48
C GLY A 468 25.20 12.87 -8.94
N VAL A 469 25.17 13.14 -10.24
CA VAL A 469 24.13 13.98 -10.86
C VAL A 469 23.19 13.05 -11.61
N ASP A 470 21.90 13.00 -11.28
CA ASP A 470 20.93 12.22 -12.03
C ASP A 470 20.12 13.13 -12.96
N VAL A 471 20.05 12.78 -14.25
CA VAL A 471 19.31 13.53 -15.27
C VAL A 471 18.29 12.63 -15.91
N ARG A 472 17.01 13.03 -15.85
CA ARG A 472 15.90 12.26 -16.40
C ARG A 472 15.12 13.08 -17.41
N LEU A 473 14.96 12.53 -18.61
CA LEU A 473 14.00 13.05 -19.59
C LEU A 473 12.61 12.46 -19.29
N VAL A 474 11.74 13.25 -18.65
CA VAL A 474 10.42 12.83 -18.15
C VAL A 474 9.42 12.64 -19.28
N SER A 475 9.39 13.55 -20.25
CA SER A 475 8.52 13.42 -21.42
C SER A 475 8.99 14.29 -22.58
N VAL A 476 8.67 13.85 -23.80
CA VAL A 476 8.84 14.62 -25.03
C VAL A 476 7.49 14.65 -25.73
N THR A 477 6.99 15.85 -26.00
CA THR A 477 5.72 16.07 -26.72
C THR A 477 5.96 17.03 -27.87
N TYR A 478 5.14 16.95 -28.92
CA TYR A 478 5.29 17.83 -30.06
C TYR A 478 3.93 18.24 -30.63
N ILE A 479 3.89 19.44 -31.20
CA ILE A 479 2.82 19.99 -32.02
C ILE A 479 3.46 20.62 -33.26
N THR A 480 2.71 20.89 -34.32
CA THR A 480 3.27 21.54 -35.52
C THR A 480 4.02 22.82 -35.16
N GLY A 481 5.32 22.89 -35.50
CA GLY A 481 6.18 24.04 -35.22
C GLY A 481 6.96 23.97 -33.90
N GLN A 482 6.67 23.01 -33.01
CA GLN A 482 7.19 23.02 -31.64
C GLN A 482 7.36 21.62 -31.04
N ILE A 483 8.49 21.40 -30.37
CA ILE A 483 8.72 20.26 -29.47
C ILE A 483 8.89 20.77 -28.04
N THR A 484 8.32 20.06 -27.07
CA THR A 484 8.37 20.39 -25.64
C THR A 484 8.96 19.21 -24.87
N THR A 485 10.07 19.45 -24.19
CA THR A 485 10.77 18.45 -23.37
C THR A 485 10.59 18.79 -21.89
N ARG A 486 10.15 17.83 -21.09
CA ARG A 486 10.18 17.91 -19.63
C ARG A 486 11.28 17.04 -19.08
N LEU A 487 12.09 17.57 -18.18
CA LEU A 487 13.22 16.87 -17.59
C LEU A 487 13.37 17.22 -16.12
N ARG A 488 14.05 16.33 -15.39
CA ARG A 488 14.44 16.51 -13.99
C ARG A 488 15.94 16.34 -13.84
N ILE A 489 16.59 17.23 -13.10
CA ILE A 489 18.00 17.14 -12.76
C ILE A 489 18.11 17.10 -11.23
N TYR A 490 18.84 16.13 -10.69
CA TYR A 490 19.11 15.99 -9.27
C TYR A 490 20.62 16.06 -9.01
N ASN A 491 21.00 16.86 -8.01
CA ASN A 491 22.37 16.98 -7.56
C ASN A 491 22.55 16.21 -6.24
N GLY A 492 23.14 15.02 -6.30
CA GLY A 492 23.54 14.26 -5.12
C GLY A 492 24.99 14.50 -4.70
N ARG A 493 25.75 15.30 -5.45
CA ARG A 493 27.14 15.66 -5.09
C ARG A 493 27.14 16.66 -3.94
N ALA A 494 28.26 16.73 -3.22
CA ALA A 494 28.50 17.73 -2.18
C ALA A 494 28.74 19.16 -2.70
N GLU A 495 28.93 19.33 -4.01
CA GLU A 495 29.19 20.62 -4.66
C GLU A 495 27.93 21.18 -5.33
N THR A 496 27.78 22.50 -5.38
CA THR A 496 26.71 23.16 -6.14
C THR A 496 26.92 23.01 -7.64
N LEU A 497 25.88 22.61 -8.39
CA LEU A 497 25.90 22.61 -9.85
C LEU A 497 25.36 23.92 -10.39
N ASN A 498 26.04 24.51 -11.37
CA ASN A 498 25.56 25.67 -12.12
C ASN A 498 25.12 25.24 -13.51
N PHE A 499 23.91 25.60 -13.93
CA PHE A 499 23.39 25.36 -15.27
C PHE A 499 23.09 26.68 -15.97
N THR A 500 23.57 26.78 -17.22
CA THR A 500 23.30 27.88 -18.15
C THR A 500 22.52 27.37 -19.37
N GLN A 501 22.11 28.30 -20.24
CA GLN A 501 21.42 27.97 -21.49
C GLN A 501 22.24 27.10 -22.45
N ASP A 502 23.57 27.15 -22.37
CA ASP A 502 24.47 26.40 -23.27
C ASP A 502 24.72 24.96 -22.80
N ASP A 503 24.48 24.70 -21.51
CA ASP A 503 24.64 23.38 -20.90
C ASP A 503 23.48 22.43 -21.27
N ILE A 504 22.38 22.98 -21.79
CA ILE A 504 21.22 22.22 -22.27
C ILE A 504 20.94 22.56 -23.72
N TRP A 505 21.00 21.58 -24.61
CA TRP A 505 20.82 21.79 -26.04
C TRP A 505 20.03 20.69 -26.72
N LEU A 506 19.43 21.02 -27.87
CA LEU A 506 18.73 20.09 -28.75
C LEU A 506 19.22 20.23 -30.20
N ALA A 507 19.62 19.12 -30.81
CA ALA A 507 19.91 19.01 -32.23
C ALA A 507 18.80 18.19 -32.90
N LEU A 508 18.29 18.66 -34.04
CA LEU A 508 17.21 18.01 -34.80
C LEU A 508 17.73 17.50 -36.15
N GLY A 509 17.13 16.42 -36.67
CA GLY A 509 17.44 15.97 -38.02
C GLY A 509 16.63 14.77 -38.53
N PHE A 510 16.94 14.37 -39.77
CA PHE A 510 16.23 13.32 -40.51
C PHE A 510 16.90 11.94 -40.44
N ALA A 511 17.96 11.82 -39.66
CA ALA A 511 18.62 10.56 -39.35
C ALA A 511 18.78 10.42 -37.81
N PRO A 512 18.86 9.19 -37.27
CA PRO A 512 19.20 8.96 -35.87
C PRO A 512 20.48 9.69 -35.48
N GLU A 513 20.55 10.18 -34.23
CA GLU A 513 21.68 10.95 -33.70
C GLU A 513 22.12 12.11 -34.62
N PRO A 514 21.24 13.09 -34.86
CA PRO A 514 21.51 14.12 -35.85
C PRO A 514 22.74 14.95 -35.45
N PRO A 515 23.77 15.05 -36.33
CA PRO A 515 24.98 15.84 -36.08
C PRO A 515 24.75 17.35 -36.32
N GLY A 516 23.48 17.77 -36.40
CA GLY A 516 23.07 19.13 -36.76
C GLY A 516 23.47 20.19 -35.72
N PRO A 517 23.20 21.48 -36.01
CA PRO A 517 23.50 22.55 -35.07
C PRO A 517 22.78 22.30 -33.73
N ARG A 518 23.52 22.45 -32.64
CA ARG A 518 23.00 22.38 -31.28
C ARG A 518 22.26 23.68 -30.99
N ASN A 519 20.94 23.61 -30.84
CA ASN A 519 20.16 24.76 -30.39
C ASN A 519 20.23 24.80 -28.86
N PRO A 520 20.79 25.85 -28.24
CA PRO A 520 20.79 25.99 -26.79
C PRO A 520 19.38 26.23 -26.27
N ALA A 521 19.16 26.03 -24.97
CA ALA A 521 17.89 26.30 -24.30
C ALA A 521 17.64 27.81 -24.18
N GLU A 522 17.37 28.47 -25.31
CA GLU A 522 17.18 29.92 -25.38
C GLU A 522 16.09 30.40 -24.41
N GLY A 523 16.44 31.42 -23.61
CA GLY A 523 15.53 31.98 -22.60
C GLY A 523 15.58 31.28 -21.23
N LEU A 524 16.36 30.21 -21.07
CA LEU A 524 16.65 29.63 -19.76
C LEU A 524 17.47 30.62 -18.92
N THR A 525 16.91 31.07 -17.81
CA THR A 525 17.67 31.86 -16.83
C THR A 525 18.66 30.93 -16.11
N PRO A 526 19.95 31.28 -16.03
CA PRO A 526 20.93 30.48 -15.30
C PRO A 526 20.50 30.23 -13.85
N PHE A 527 20.76 29.03 -13.35
CA PHE A 527 20.36 28.63 -11.99
C PHE A 527 21.37 27.66 -11.37
N ASP A 528 21.36 27.62 -10.04
CA ASP A 528 22.17 26.72 -9.24
C ASP A 528 21.30 25.60 -8.65
N ILE A 529 21.84 24.39 -8.59
CA ILE A 529 21.26 23.25 -7.86
C ILE A 529 22.21 22.93 -6.70
N LEU A 530 21.78 23.19 -5.47
CA LEU A 530 22.57 22.88 -4.28
C LEU A 530 22.64 21.35 -4.06
N PRO A 531 23.57 20.86 -3.22
CA PRO A 531 23.58 19.46 -2.82
C PRO A 531 22.20 19.00 -2.34
N GLU A 532 21.84 17.79 -2.73
CA GLU A 532 20.58 17.12 -2.40
C GLU A 532 19.32 17.84 -2.94
N GLN A 533 19.45 18.68 -3.98
CA GLN A 533 18.32 19.34 -4.63
C GLN A 533 18.00 18.76 -6.00
N ALA A 534 16.73 18.90 -6.38
CA ALA A 534 16.26 18.62 -7.73
C ALA A 534 15.58 19.85 -8.33
N VAL A 535 15.70 19.95 -9.66
CA VAL A 535 14.98 20.93 -10.47
C VAL A 535 14.19 20.20 -11.56
N ASP A 536 12.96 20.66 -11.78
CA ASP A 536 12.15 20.24 -12.92
C ASP A 536 12.13 21.36 -13.97
N LEU A 537 12.50 21.04 -15.21
CA LEU A 537 12.51 21.97 -16.32
C LEU A 537 11.50 21.57 -17.40
N THR A 538 10.83 22.56 -17.96
CA THR A 538 10.04 22.42 -19.18
C THR A 538 10.63 23.35 -20.23
N LEU A 539 11.20 22.77 -21.28
CA LEU A 539 11.86 23.50 -22.36
C LEU A 539 11.07 23.34 -23.65
N VAL A 540 11.02 24.42 -24.43
CA VAL A 540 10.27 24.52 -25.67
C VAL A 540 11.24 24.85 -26.80
N TRP A 541 11.17 24.10 -27.88
CA TRP A 541 12.09 24.22 -29.01
C TRP A 541 11.31 24.35 -30.31
N TYR A 542 11.89 25.07 -31.26
CA TYR A 542 11.37 25.10 -32.62
C TYR A 542 11.53 23.72 -33.29
N TRP A 543 10.51 23.29 -34.02
CA TRP A 543 10.51 21.99 -34.70
C TRP A 543 9.84 22.09 -36.07
N SER A 544 10.49 21.58 -37.12
CA SER A 544 10.04 21.69 -38.51
C SER A 544 9.62 20.36 -39.16
N GLY A 545 9.41 19.32 -38.34
CA GLY A 545 8.95 18.01 -38.79
C GLY A 545 10.03 16.93 -38.84
N GLU A 546 11.21 17.21 -38.30
CA GLU A 546 12.33 16.28 -38.17
C GLU A 546 11.92 15.08 -37.27
N PRO A 547 12.11 13.82 -37.71
CA PRO A 547 11.72 12.65 -36.94
C PRO A 547 12.70 12.26 -35.82
N TYR A 548 13.91 12.82 -35.79
CA TYR A 548 14.92 12.49 -34.78
C TYR A 548 15.48 13.75 -34.12
N ALA A 549 15.84 13.62 -32.84
CA ALA A 549 16.56 14.64 -32.10
C ALA A 549 17.66 14.02 -31.22
N SER A 550 18.71 14.79 -30.93
CA SER A 550 19.68 14.51 -29.88
C SER A 550 19.63 15.64 -28.87
N MET A 551 19.47 15.32 -27.59
CA MET A 551 19.45 16.30 -26.50
C MET A 551 20.66 16.10 -25.61
N GLY A 552 21.36 17.18 -25.25
CA GLY A 552 22.45 17.16 -24.29
C GLY A 552 22.14 17.99 -23.05
N ILE A 553 22.54 17.50 -21.87
CA ILE A 553 22.38 18.15 -20.57
C ILE A 553 23.66 17.91 -19.77
N GLY A 554 24.57 18.89 -19.74
CA GLY A 554 25.92 18.70 -19.23
C GLY A 554 26.63 17.55 -19.96
N GLU A 555 26.98 16.49 -19.22
CA GLU A 555 27.62 15.27 -19.78
C GLU A 555 26.61 14.23 -20.29
N TYR A 556 25.31 14.39 -20.01
CA TYR A 556 24.28 13.45 -20.43
C TYR A 556 23.80 13.71 -21.84
N GLN A 557 23.54 12.64 -22.60
CA GLN A 557 23.02 12.71 -23.95
C GLN A 557 21.86 11.73 -24.16
N PHE A 558 20.79 12.20 -24.79
CA PHE A 558 19.58 11.42 -25.08
C PHE A 558 19.31 11.41 -26.57
N ALA A 559 19.04 10.22 -27.13
CA ALA A 559 18.50 10.07 -28.47
C ALA A 559 16.96 10.07 -28.40
N ILE A 560 16.32 10.88 -29.24
CA ILE A 560 14.87 11.05 -29.29
C ILE A 560 14.40 10.66 -30.69
N GLN A 561 13.40 9.79 -30.77
CA GLN A 561 12.68 9.47 -32.00
C GLN A 561 11.22 9.84 -31.84
N LEU A 562 10.72 10.72 -32.72
CA LEU A 562 9.33 11.13 -32.74
C LEU A 562 8.52 10.16 -33.62
N GLN A 563 7.59 9.43 -33.01
CA GLN A 563 6.65 8.57 -33.74
C GLN A 563 5.49 9.43 -34.25
N ARG A 564 5.36 9.54 -35.57
CA ARG A 564 4.30 10.32 -36.22
C ARG A 564 2.93 9.66 -36.14
#